data_AF-I1CWY8-F1
#
_entry.id   AF-I1CWY8-F1
#
_cell.length_a   1.000
_cell.length_b   1.000
_cell.length_c   1.000
_cell.angle_alpha   90.00
_cell.angle_beta   90.00
_cell.angle_gamma   90.00
#
_symmetry.space_group_name_H-M   'P 1'
#
loop_
_entity.id
_entity.type
_entity.pdbx_description
1 polymer ?
#
loop_
_entity_poly.entity_id
_entity_poly.type
_entity_poly.pdbx_seq_one_letter_code
_entity_poly.pdbx_strand_id
1 'polypeptide(L)' 'MTSQNSHRSEVVHDSLRVFLDDLAARAAVVLSEHINAGNHCAACGLTWPCSRAVLADHNLEMAHP' A
#
# COMPACT_ATOMS: atom_id res chain seq x y z
N MET A 1 -25.83 -27.77 -3.84
CA MET A 1 -25.30 -26.91 -2.75
C MET A 1 -24.02 -26.16 -3.13
N THR A 2 -23.69 -25.99 -4.42
CA THR A 2 -22.41 -25.41 -4.90
C THR A 2 -22.48 -23.92 -5.25
N SER A 3 -23.67 -23.40 -5.58
CA SER A 3 -23.84 -22.04 -6.11
C SER A 3 -23.55 -20.92 -5.10
N GLN A 4 -23.78 -21.16 -3.79
CA GLN A 4 -23.55 -20.14 -2.76
C GLN A 4 -22.05 -19.96 -2.42
N ASN A 5 -21.23 -21.00 -2.64
CA ASN A 5 -19.78 -20.93 -2.37
C ASN A 5 -18.99 -20.21 -3.47
N SER A 6 -19.47 -20.23 -4.72
CA SER A 6 -18.85 -19.49 -5.84
C SER A 6 -18.98 -17.99 -5.65
N HIS A 7 -20.21 -17.50 -5.44
CA HIS A 7 -20.47 -16.07 -5.26
C HIS A 7 -19.81 -15.48 -4.01
N ARG A 8 -19.75 -16.24 -2.91
CA ARG A 8 -19.05 -15.78 -1.71
C ARG A 8 -17.54 -15.63 -1.93
N SER A 9 -16.93 -16.46 -2.78
CA SER A 9 -15.50 -16.37 -3.09
C SER A 9 -15.20 -15.20 -4.03
N GLU A 10 -16.07 -14.94 -5.00
CA GLU A 10 -16.00 -13.79 -5.92
C GLU A 10 -16.10 -12.45 -5.16
N VAL A 11 -17.09 -12.29 -4.28
CA VAL A 11 -17.28 -11.05 -3.50
C VAL A 11 -16.10 -10.76 -2.56
N VAL A 12 -15.50 -11.80 -1.98
CA VAL A 12 -14.31 -11.65 -1.11
C VAL A 12 -13.10 -11.19 -1.93
N HIS A 13 -12.92 -11.74 -3.14
CA HIS A 13 -11.84 -11.34 -4.04
C HIS A 13 -11.98 -9.89 -4.50
N ASP A 14 -13.20 -9.46 -4.85
CA ASP A 14 -13.47 -8.07 -5.24
C ASP A 14 -13.25 -7.09 -4.08
N SER A 15 -13.68 -7.47 -2.87
CA SER A 15 -13.47 -6.65 -1.66
C SER A 15 -11.99 -6.53 -1.32
N LEU A 16 -11.22 -7.61 -1.47
CA LEU A 16 -9.76 -7.59 -1.28
C LEU A 16 -9.09 -6.69 -2.31
N ARG A 17 -9.50 -6.74 -3.57
CA ARG A 17 -8.94 -5.89 -4.62
C ARG A 17 -9.16 -4.41 -4.34
N VAL A 18 -10.38 -4.01 -3.98
CA VAL A 18 -10.68 -2.62 -3.58
C VAL A 18 -9.82 -2.17 -2.40
N PHE A 19 -9.61 -3.05 -1.42
CA PHE A 19 -8.75 -2.76 -0.28
C PHE A 19 -7.28 -2.57 -0.69
N LEU A 20 -6.74 -3.43 -1.55
CA LEU A 20 -5.37 -3.31 -2.04
C LEU A 20 -5.17 -2.06 -2.91
N ASP A 21 -6.17 -1.68 -3.72
CA ASP A 21 -6.13 -0.45 -4.51
C ASP A 21 -6.09 0.81 -3.61
N ASP A 22 -6.89 0.85 -2.52
CA ASP A 22 -6.82 1.94 -1.53
C ASP A 22 -5.49 1.95 -0.77
N LEU A 23 -4.96 0.77 -0.42
CA LEU A 23 -3.66 0.64 0.23
C LEU A 23 -2.54 1.19 -0.66
N ALA A 24 -2.54 0.84 -1.95
CA ALA A 24 -1.58 1.34 -2.93
C ALA A 24 -1.68 2.86 -3.09
N ALA A 25 -2.89 3.40 -3.21
CA ALA A 25 -3.11 4.83 -3.36
C ALA A 25 -2.56 5.62 -2.17
N ARG A 26 -2.79 5.15 -0.94
CA ARG A 26 -2.26 5.79 0.28
C ARG A 26 -0.75 5.67 0.35
N ALA A 27 -0.20 4.50 0.02
CA ALA A 27 1.23 4.27 0.02
C ALA A 27 1.96 5.19 -1.00
N ALA A 28 1.40 5.35 -2.20
CA ALA A 28 1.92 6.28 -3.20
C ALA A 28 1.96 7.73 -2.69
N VAL A 29 0.90 8.19 -1.99
CA VAL A 29 0.89 9.51 -1.36
C VAL A 29 2.01 9.64 -0.34
N VAL A 30 2.17 8.66 0.56
CA VAL A 30 3.25 8.67 1.56
C VAL A 30 4.63 8.75 0.90
N LEU A 31 4.90 7.99 -0.16
CA LEU A 31 6.19 8.07 -0.87
C LEU A 31 6.41 9.41 -1.57
N SER A 32 5.34 10.06 -2.03
CA SER A 32 5.43 11.40 -2.64
C SER A 32 5.77 12.50 -1.63
N GLU A 33 5.37 12.33 -0.37
CA GLU A 33 5.66 13.27 0.72
C GLU A 33 7.01 12.96 1.40
N HIS A 34 7.28 11.67 1.63
CA HIS A 34 8.49 11.19 2.24
C HIS A 34 9.54 10.88 1.17
N ILE A 35 10.20 11.91 0.67
CA ILE A 35 11.27 11.80 -0.34
C ILE A 35 12.68 11.96 0.26
N ASN A 36 13.68 11.40 -0.41
CA ASN A 36 15.10 11.59 -0.05
C ASN A 36 15.56 13.01 -0.42
N ALA A 37 15.86 13.81 0.59
CA ALA A 37 16.48 15.12 0.48
C ALA A 37 17.86 15.09 1.18
N GLY A 38 18.89 14.67 0.45
CA GLY A 38 20.26 14.67 0.95
C GLY A 38 20.46 13.76 2.16
N ASN A 39 20.07 12.49 2.04
CA ASN A 39 20.16 11.46 3.08
C ASN A 39 19.21 11.66 4.29
N HIS A 40 18.24 12.57 4.16
CA HIS A 40 17.19 12.79 5.13
C HIS A 40 15.82 12.73 4.44
N CYS A 41 14.79 12.33 5.17
CA CYS A 41 13.42 12.41 4.72
C CYS A 41 12.94 13.87 4.74
N ALA A 42 12.44 14.38 3.63
CA ALA A 42 11.94 15.76 3.55
C ALA A 42 10.77 16.04 4.52
N ALA A 43 9.85 15.08 4.69
CA ALA A 43 8.69 15.24 5.58
C ALA A 43 9.01 15.12 7.09
N CYS A 44 9.93 14.22 7.48
CA CYS A 44 10.20 13.95 8.90
C CYS A 44 11.50 14.58 9.42
N GLY A 45 12.43 14.97 8.54
CA GLY A 45 13.79 15.39 8.91
C GLY A 45 14.70 14.26 9.43
N LEU A 46 14.20 13.04 9.55
CA LEU A 46 14.96 11.86 9.98
C LEU A 46 15.88 11.33 8.87
N THR A 47 16.85 10.51 9.23
CA THR A 47 17.71 9.81 8.26
C THR A 47 16.87 9.02 7.26
N TRP A 48 17.22 9.12 5.99
CA TRP A 48 16.59 8.37 4.90
C TRP A 48 17.12 6.92 4.83
N PRO A 49 16.27 5.91 4.55
CA PRO A 49 14.82 5.99 4.47
C PRO A 49 14.18 6.04 5.86
N CYS A 50 13.14 6.87 6.01
CA CYS A 50 12.37 6.86 7.25
C CYS A 50 11.39 5.68 7.27
N SER A 51 10.98 5.24 8.46
CA SER A 51 10.07 4.09 8.63
C SER A 51 8.78 4.18 7.82
N ARG A 52 8.23 5.40 7.65
CA ARG A 52 7.03 5.62 6.82
C ARG A 52 7.25 5.37 5.34
N ALA A 53 8.39 5.76 4.80
CA ALA A 53 8.73 5.49 3.40
C ALA A 53 8.93 3.99 3.18
N VAL A 54 9.64 3.30 4.09
CA VAL A 54 9.82 1.85 4.03
C VAL A 54 8.48 1.11 4.07
N LEU A 55 7.58 1.49 4.98
CA LEU A 55 6.26 0.85 5.07
C LEU A 55 5.40 1.11 3.82
N ALA A 56 5.46 2.33 3.27
CA ALA A 56 4.73 2.67 2.06
C ALA A 56 5.25 1.88 0.85
N ASP A 57 6.56 1.77 0.69
CA ASP A 57 7.18 0.95 -0.37
C ASP A 57 6.73 -0.51 -0.28
N HIS A 58 6.81 -1.11 0.93
CA HIS A 58 6.30 -2.45 1.17
C HIS A 58 4.80 -2.60 0.82
N ASN A 59 3.98 -1.62 1.21
CA ASN A 59 2.54 -1.66 0.93
C ASN A 59 2.23 -1.58 -0.57
N LEU A 60 3.04 -0.87 -1.37
CA LEU A 60 2.89 -0.86 -2.83
C LEU A 60 3.23 -2.23 -3.43
N GLU A 61 4.31 -2.86 -3.00
CA GLU A 61 4.67 -4.21 -3.44
C GLU A 61 3.56 -5.21 -3.10
N MET A 62 3.01 -5.13 -1.89
CA MET A 62 1.92 -6.01 -1.45
C MET A 62 0.61 -5.80 -2.22
N ALA A 63 0.35 -4.58 -2.71
CA ALA A 63 -0.86 -4.28 -3.48
C ALA A 63 -0.73 -4.62 -4.97
N HIS A 64 0.49 -4.79 -5.47
CA HIS A 64 0.80 -5.22 -6.83
C HIS A 64 1.72 -6.46 -6.84
N PRO A 65 1.27 -7.59 -6.24
CA PRO A 65 2.10 -8.79 -6.08
C PRO A 65 2.38 -9.52 -7.39
#